data_AF-A0A523Y5Z6-F1
#
_entry.id   AF-A0A523Y5Z6-F1
#
_cell.length_a   1.000
_cell.length_b   1.000
_cell.length_c   1.000
_cell.angle_alpha   90.00
_cell.angle_beta   90.00
_cell.angle_gamma   90.00
#
_symmetry.space_group_name_H-M   'P 1'
#
loop_
_entity.id
_entity.type
_entity.pdbx_description
1 polymer ?
#
loop_
_entity_poly.entity_id
_entity_poly.type
_entity_poly.pdbx_seq_one_letter_code
_entity_poly.pdbx_strand_id
1 'polypeptide(L)'
;MTKQLFWLMVWGAAFGYIEAAIVVYLREIYYPEGFAFPLVIIQGRIMLTEVLREAATLLIMWVTVCLAYQRLQSRFAAFVVLFGIWDIFYYLFLKLLLDWPESLGTWDILFLIPAPWLGPVWAPVLVSIGFIYAGTITLIRNHQNRFFHFGRGFILLELFAALLIIVSFVIPGSSVLEQSLPSHFPWYLFLTGFLMGIGIFLYCFYRSNNEE
;
A
#
# COMPACT_ATOMS: atom_id res chain seq x y z
N MET A 1 -3.99 22.51 -8.68
CA MET A 1 -4.18 21.22 -7.94
C MET A 1 -4.84 20.12 -8.79
N THR A 2 -6.08 20.32 -9.25
CA THR A 2 -6.94 19.25 -9.81
C THR A 2 -6.31 18.52 -10.99
N LYS A 3 -5.64 19.24 -11.89
CA LYS A 3 -4.98 18.64 -13.06
C LYS A 3 -3.81 17.73 -12.69
N GLN A 4 -2.95 18.15 -11.76
CA GLN A 4 -1.78 17.35 -11.34
C GLN A 4 -2.23 16.08 -10.62
N LEU A 5 -3.16 16.20 -9.68
CA LEU A 5 -3.69 15.05 -8.95
C LEU A 5 -4.41 14.07 -9.88
N PHE A 6 -5.20 14.58 -10.84
CA PHE A 6 -5.83 13.76 -11.87
C PHE A 6 -4.81 12.94 -12.67
N TRP A 7 -3.75 13.56 -13.18
CA TRP A 7 -2.72 12.84 -13.92
C TRP A 7 -1.94 11.85 -13.05
N LEU A 8 -1.73 12.13 -11.76
CA LEU A 8 -1.15 11.17 -10.84
C LEU A 8 -2.05 9.95 -10.61
N MET A 9 -3.37 10.15 -10.52
CA MET A 9 -4.32 9.04 -10.42
C MET A 9 -4.32 8.19 -11.71
N VAL A 10 -4.32 8.83 -12.88
CA VAL A 10 -4.22 8.12 -14.18
C VAL A 10 -2.90 7.35 -14.28
N TRP A 11 -1.78 7.98 -13.89
CA TRP A 11 -0.47 7.34 -13.87
C TRP A 11 -0.46 6.13 -12.91
N GLY A 12 -1.01 6.29 -11.69
CA GLY A 12 -1.09 5.22 -10.70
C GLY A 12 -1.94 4.04 -11.16
N ALA A 13 -3.10 4.31 -11.77
CA ALA A 13 -3.93 3.27 -12.36
C ALA A 13 -3.20 2.54 -13.50
N ALA A 14 -2.60 3.27 -14.44
CA ALA A 14 -1.84 2.66 -15.53
C ALA A 14 -0.66 1.81 -15.01
N PHE A 15 0.03 2.28 -13.96
CA PHE A 15 1.11 1.54 -13.35
C PHE A 15 0.62 0.30 -12.59
N GLY A 16 -0.55 0.37 -11.94
CA GLY A 16 -1.21 -0.78 -11.32
C GLY A 16 -1.54 -1.88 -12.34
N TYR A 17 -1.91 -1.52 -13.57
CA TYR A 17 -2.11 -2.48 -14.65
C TYR A 17 -0.80 -3.19 -15.04
N ILE A 18 0.30 -2.45 -15.18
CA ILE A 18 1.61 -3.03 -15.53
C ILE A 18 2.02 -4.08 -14.50
N GLU A 19 1.82 -3.76 -13.23
CA GLU A 19 2.11 -4.63 -12.10
C GLU A 19 1.23 -5.88 -12.07
N ALA A 20 -0.09 -5.70 -12.29
CA ALA A 20 -1.02 -6.81 -12.43
C ALA A 20 -0.66 -7.72 -13.62
N ALA A 21 -0.24 -7.16 -14.76
CA ALA A 21 0.17 -7.93 -15.93
C ALA A 21 1.40 -8.81 -15.66
N ILE A 22 2.38 -8.32 -14.89
CA ILE A 22 3.53 -9.12 -14.47
C ILE A 22 3.07 -10.30 -13.61
N VAL A 23 2.16 -10.07 -12.66
CA VAL A 23 1.60 -11.13 -11.81
C VAL A 23 0.79 -12.14 -12.62
N VAL A 24 0.03 -11.70 -13.63
CA VAL A 24 -0.64 -12.59 -14.59
C VAL A 24 0.38 -13.51 -15.25
N TYR A 25 1.47 -12.97 -15.81
CA TYR A 25 2.51 -13.79 -16.44
C TYR A 25 3.19 -14.75 -15.46
N LEU A 26 3.46 -14.31 -14.23
CA LEU A 26 4.03 -15.18 -13.20
C LEU A 26 3.08 -16.31 -12.84
N ARG A 27 1.78 -16.05 -12.72
CA ARG A 27 0.78 -17.08 -12.42
C ARG A 27 0.62 -18.06 -13.57
N GLU A 28 0.62 -17.62 -14.81
CA GLU A 28 0.63 -18.54 -15.97
C GLU A 28 1.86 -19.46 -15.99
N ILE A 29 3.03 -18.96 -15.57
CA ILE A 29 4.28 -19.76 -15.56
C ILE A 29 4.33 -20.73 -14.37
N TYR A 30 3.91 -20.29 -13.18
CA TYR A 30 4.13 -21.02 -11.92
C TYR A 30 2.88 -21.69 -11.34
N TYR A 31 1.70 -21.26 -11.75
CA TYR A 31 0.41 -21.68 -11.21
C TYR A 31 -0.58 -22.03 -12.35
N PRO A 32 -0.23 -22.98 -13.25
CA PRO A 32 -1.09 -23.33 -14.38
C PRO A 32 -2.45 -23.90 -13.96
N GLU A 33 -2.54 -24.48 -12.77
CA GLU A 33 -3.78 -25.06 -12.19
C GLU A 33 -4.50 -24.08 -11.24
N GLY A 34 -4.06 -22.82 -11.17
CA GLY A 34 -4.62 -21.79 -10.29
C GLY A 34 -3.72 -21.44 -9.10
N PHE A 35 -3.86 -20.20 -8.62
CA PHE A 35 -3.05 -19.66 -7.53
C PHE A 35 -3.57 -20.15 -6.17
N ALA A 36 -2.74 -20.92 -5.47
CA ALA A 36 -3.04 -21.45 -4.14
C ALA A 36 -1.80 -21.45 -3.24
N PHE A 37 -2.04 -21.47 -1.93
CA PHE A 37 -1.01 -21.70 -0.93
C PHE A 37 -0.85 -23.21 -0.64
N PRO A 38 0.35 -23.69 -0.25
CA PRO A 38 1.61 -22.95 -0.11
C PRO A 38 2.21 -22.52 -1.45
N LEU A 39 3.09 -21.51 -1.43
CA LEU A 39 3.71 -21.03 -2.67
C LEU A 39 4.60 -22.09 -3.31
N VAL A 40 4.60 -22.10 -4.64
CA VAL A 40 5.55 -22.89 -5.42
C VAL A 40 6.96 -22.36 -5.15
N ILE A 41 7.94 -23.27 -5.08
CA ILE A 41 9.34 -22.90 -4.90
C ILE A 41 9.81 -22.18 -6.16
N ILE A 42 9.90 -20.85 -6.06
CA ILE A 42 10.41 -20.00 -7.13
C ILE A 42 11.95 -20.07 -7.12
N GLN A 43 12.55 -20.18 -8.31
CA GLN A 43 14.00 -20.15 -8.45
C GLN A 43 14.57 -18.84 -7.86
N GLY A 44 15.69 -18.92 -7.12
CA GLY A 44 16.23 -17.77 -6.39
C GLY A 44 16.50 -16.53 -7.25
N ARG A 45 16.82 -16.69 -8.53
CA ARG A 45 16.99 -15.58 -9.47
C ARG A 45 15.68 -14.82 -9.73
N ILE A 46 14.57 -15.53 -9.84
CA ILE A 46 13.26 -14.94 -10.12
C ILE A 46 12.72 -14.29 -8.85
N MET A 47 12.90 -14.93 -7.69
CA MET A 47 12.59 -14.31 -6.40
C MET A 47 13.36 -12.99 -6.19
N LEU A 48 14.67 -12.97 -6.48
CA LEU A 48 15.47 -11.74 -6.42
C LEU A 48 14.97 -10.68 -7.42
N THR A 49 14.55 -11.11 -8.61
CA THR A 49 13.98 -10.20 -9.62
C THR A 49 12.70 -9.55 -9.09
N GLU A 50 11.81 -10.31 -8.45
CA GLU A 50 10.57 -9.77 -7.86
C GLU A 50 10.86 -8.80 -6.71
N VAL A 51 11.78 -9.14 -5.80
CA VAL A 51 12.20 -8.23 -4.72
C VAL A 51 12.75 -6.92 -5.30
N LEU A 52 13.65 -6.99 -6.28
CA LEU A 52 14.22 -5.79 -6.90
C LEU A 52 13.16 -5.00 -7.70
N ARG A 53 12.20 -5.68 -8.30
CA ARG A 53 11.07 -5.07 -9.01
C ARG A 53 10.21 -4.27 -8.04
N GLU A 54 9.81 -4.83 -6.89
CA GLU A 54 9.06 -4.11 -5.86
C GLU A 54 9.81 -2.89 -5.33
N ALA A 55 11.13 -3.00 -5.11
CA ALA A 55 11.97 -1.88 -4.72
C ALA A 55 11.95 -0.77 -5.78
N ALA A 56 12.04 -1.15 -7.07
CA ALA A 56 11.96 -0.21 -8.18
C ALA A 56 10.57 0.44 -8.27
N THR A 57 9.49 -0.29 -8.03
CA THR A 57 8.11 0.19 -8.00
C THR A 57 7.93 1.30 -6.96
N LEU A 58 8.41 1.08 -5.73
CA LEU A 58 8.41 2.10 -4.68
C LEU A 58 9.26 3.33 -5.06
N LEU A 59 10.45 3.09 -5.63
CA LEU A 59 11.34 4.17 -6.06
C LEU A 59 10.72 5.02 -7.17
N ILE A 60 10.10 4.40 -8.18
CA ILE A 60 9.45 5.11 -9.29
C ILE A 60 8.31 5.98 -8.76
N MET A 61 7.47 5.46 -7.85
CA MET A 61 6.41 6.26 -7.23
C MET A 61 6.99 7.46 -6.47
N TRP A 62 8.05 7.24 -5.67
CA TRP A 62 8.70 8.31 -4.91
C TRP A 62 9.31 9.39 -5.81
N VAL A 63 10.03 9.00 -6.87
CA VAL A 63 10.61 9.94 -7.83
C VAL A 63 9.50 10.72 -8.55
N THR A 64 8.42 10.05 -8.96
CA THR A 64 7.28 10.67 -9.64
C THR A 64 6.68 11.81 -8.83
N VAL A 65 6.48 11.61 -7.52
CA VAL A 65 5.95 12.67 -6.65
C VAL A 65 6.97 13.76 -6.33
N CYS A 66 8.27 13.43 -6.28
CA CYS A 66 9.34 14.41 -6.15
C CYS A 66 9.42 15.35 -7.35
N LEU A 67 9.13 14.85 -8.55
CA LEU A 67 9.04 15.64 -9.78
C LEU A 67 7.76 16.50 -9.82
N ALA A 68 6.65 15.99 -9.28
CA ALA A 68 5.36 16.69 -9.29
C ALA A 68 5.22 17.79 -8.22
N TYR A 69 5.87 17.63 -7.06
CA TYR A 69 5.71 18.52 -5.90
C TYR A 69 7.05 19.00 -5.32
N GLN A 70 7.08 20.26 -4.88
CA GLN A 70 8.30 20.88 -4.34
C GLN A 70 8.50 20.62 -2.84
N ARG A 71 7.42 20.69 -2.04
CA ARG A 71 7.50 20.57 -0.58
C ARG A 71 7.41 19.11 -0.12
N LEU A 72 8.21 18.75 0.88
CA LEU A 72 8.27 17.38 1.42
C LEU A 72 6.90 16.86 1.89
N GLN A 73 6.11 17.67 2.60
CA GLN A 73 4.77 17.30 3.03
C GLN A 73 3.83 17.00 1.85
N SER A 74 3.93 17.79 0.78
CA SER A 74 3.13 17.56 -0.44
C SER A 74 3.62 16.33 -1.21
N ARG A 75 4.94 16.09 -1.25
CA ARG A 75 5.52 14.86 -1.83
C ARG A 75 5.03 13.61 -1.10
N PHE A 76 5.08 13.61 0.23
CA PHE A 76 4.62 12.47 1.03
C PHE A 76 3.11 12.26 0.91
N ALA A 77 2.32 13.34 0.97
CA ALA A 77 0.87 13.25 0.76
C ALA A 77 0.52 12.72 -0.63
N ALA A 78 1.21 13.17 -1.68
CA ALA A 78 1.02 12.64 -3.02
C ALA A 78 1.50 11.20 -3.16
N PHE A 79 2.57 10.81 -2.47
CA PHE A 79 3.07 9.43 -2.47
C PHE A 79 2.03 8.47 -1.93
N VAL A 80 1.43 8.76 -0.77
CA VAL A 80 0.43 7.87 -0.17
C VAL A 80 -0.85 7.80 -1.01
N VAL A 81 -1.29 8.91 -1.63
CA VAL A 81 -2.41 8.85 -2.60
C VAL A 81 -2.04 7.97 -3.78
N LEU A 82 -0.86 8.18 -4.36
CA LEU A 82 -0.42 7.42 -5.53
C LEU A 82 -0.30 5.92 -5.22
N PHE A 83 0.28 5.57 -4.07
CA PHE A 83 0.39 4.20 -3.58
C PHE A 83 -0.99 3.56 -3.42
N GLY A 84 -1.94 4.24 -2.77
CA GLY A 84 -3.28 3.69 -2.55
C GLY A 84 -4.07 3.51 -3.85
N ILE A 85 -3.94 4.43 -4.81
CA ILE A 85 -4.57 4.28 -6.13
C ILE A 85 -3.95 3.10 -6.88
N TRP A 86 -2.62 3.02 -6.91
CA TRP A 86 -1.90 1.92 -7.56
C TRP A 86 -2.35 0.56 -7.01
N ASP A 87 -2.41 0.41 -5.69
CA ASP A 87 -2.77 -0.83 -5.00
C ASP A 87 -4.21 -1.27 -5.28
N ILE A 88 -5.17 -0.34 -5.22
CA ILE A 88 -6.57 -0.64 -5.54
C ILE A 88 -6.73 -1.05 -7.00
N PHE A 89 -6.07 -0.33 -7.92
CA PHE A 89 -6.16 -0.64 -9.35
C PHE A 89 -5.45 -1.95 -9.70
N TYR A 90 -4.35 -2.28 -9.02
CA TYR A 90 -3.70 -3.59 -9.13
C TYR A 90 -4.71 -4.73 -8.88
N TYR A 91 -5.45 -4.69 -7.76
CA TYR A 91 -6.49 -5.68 -7.48
C TYR A 91 -7.66 -5.64 -8.47
N LEU A 92 -8.07 -4.46 -8.92
CA LEU A 92 -9.13 -4.31 -9.92
C LEU A 92 -8.73 -5.00 -11.24
N PHE A 93 -7.49 -4.82 -11.70
CA PHE A 93 -7.03 -5.47 -12.92
C PHE A 93 -6.83 -6.97 -12.75
N LEU A 94 -6.35 -7.44 -11.60
CA LEU A 94 -6.32 -8.87 -11.32
C LEU A 94 -7.73 -9.48 -11.36
N LYS A 95 -8.74 -8.75 -10.84
CA LYS A 95 -10.12 -9.22 -10.88
C LYS A 95 -10.65 -9.28 -12.31
N LEU A 96 -10.29 -8.32 -13.16
CA LEU A 96 -10.69 -8.30 -14.56
C LEU A 96 -9.99 -9.36 -15.42
N LEU A 97 -8.72 -9.65 -15.14
CA LEU A 97 -7.89 -10.53 -15.98
C LEU A 97 -7.93 -11.99 -15.55
N LEU A 98 -8.04 -12.25 -14.24
CA LEU A 98 -7.92 -13.60 -13.65
C LEU A 98 -9.15 -14.01 -12.83
N ASP A 99 -10.18 -13.17 -12.74
CA ASP A 99 -11.30 -13.30 -11.78
C ASP A 99 -10.83 -13.44 -10.32
N TRP A 100 -9.63 -12.96 -10.01
CA TRP A 100 -8.99 -13.06 -8.70
C TRP A 100 -8.87 -11.67 -8.06
N PRO A 101 -9.16 -11.50 -6.76
CA PRO A 101 -9.49 -12.54 -5.79
C PRO A 101 -10.94 -13.04 -5.91
N GLU A 102 -11.16 -14.28 -5.45
CA GLU A 102 -12.51 -14.87 -5.35
C GLU A 102 -13.39 -14.10 -4.37
N SER A 103 -12.79 -13.65 -3.26
CA SER A 103 -13.45 -12.82 -2.27
C SER A 103 -12.45 -11.82 -1.67
N LEU A 104 -12.95 -10.75 -1.04
CA LEU A 104 -12.07 -9.81 -0.33
C LEU A 104 -11.32 -10.45 0.85
N GLY A 105 -11.76 -11.62 1.33
CA GLY A 105 -11.11 -12.40 2.37
C GLY A 105 -10.02 -13.35 1.86
N THR A 106 -9.84 -13.46 0.54
CA THR A 106 -8.78 -14.28 -0.05
C THR A 106 -7.41 -13.76 0.38
N TRP A 107 -6.51 -14.68 0.74
CA TRP A 107 -5.15 -14.36 1.13
C TRP A 107 -4.29 -13.98 -0.08
N ASP A 108 -3.42 -13.01 0.12
CA ASP A 108 -2.48 -12.54 -0.89
C ASP A 108 -1.12 -12.19 -0.29
N ILE A 109 -0.11 -12.17 -1.16
CA ILE A 109 1.23 -11.66 -0.88
C ILE A 109 1.26 -10.22 -1.33
N LEU A 110 1.31 -9.34 -0.33
CA LEU A 110 1.14 -7.91 -0.53
C LEU A 110 2.45 -7.26 -0.99
N PHE A 111 3.55 -7.68 -0.39
CA PHE A 111 4.92 -7.19 -0.62
C PHE A 111 5.91 -8.26 -0.15
N LEU A 112 7.14 -8.23 -0.68
CA LEU A 112 8.27 -9.07 -0.27
C LEU A 112 9.32 -8.29 0.54
N ILE A 113 9.27 -6.96 0.54
CA ILE A 113 10.21 -6.07 1.24
C ILE A 113 9.60 -5.51 2.54
N PRO A 114 10.34 -5.46 3.66
CA PRO A 114 11.68 -6.04 3.89
C PRO A 114 11.64 -7.56 4.16
N ALA A 115 10.44 -8.11 4.34
CA ALA A 115 10.11 -9.52 4.47
C ALA A 115 8.75 -9.74 3.78
N PRO A 116 8.32 -10.99 3.53
CA PRO A 116 7.00 -11.26 2.95
C PRO A 116 5.85 -10.74 3.82
N TRP A 117 4.91 -10.04 3.21
CA TRP A 117 3.70 -9.50 3.82
C TRP A 117 2.52 -10.32 3.32
N LEU A 118 1.81 -10.94 4.24
CA LEU A 118 0.65 -11.77 3.96
C LEU A 118 -0.58 -11.21 4.65
N GLY A 119 -1.71 -11.21 3.95
CA GLY A 119 -2.97 -10.82 4.55
C GLY A 119 -4.14 -11.04 3.61
N PRO A 120 -5.37 -10.91 4.12
CA PRO A 120 -6.56 -10.91 3.28
C PRO A 120 -6.63 -9.61 2.46
N VAL A 121 -7.07 -9.68 1.20
CA VAL A 121 -7.07 -8.53 0.26
C VAL A 121 -7.81 -7.29 0.79
N TRP A 122 -8.83 -7.44 1.63
CA TRP A 122 -9.51 -6.27 2.21
C TRP A 122 -8.60 -5.40 3.08
N ALA A 123 -7.57 -5.98 3.72
CA ALA A 123 -6.69 -5.26 4.64
C ALA A 123 -5.81 -4.20 3.94
N PRO A 124 -5.03 -4.52 2.88
CA PRO A 124 -4.29 -3.50 2.11
C PRO A 124 -5.24 -2.50 1.44
N VAL A 125 -6.38 -2.95 0.89
CA VAL A 125 -7.37 -2.04 0.29
C VAL A 125 -7.88 -1.01 1.30
N LEU A 126 -8.11 -1.41 2.55
CA LEU A 126 -8.54 -0.51 3.61
C LEU A 126 -7.44 0.51 3.96
N VAL A 127 -6.17 0.08 4.02
CA VAL A 127 -5.02 0.98 4.18
C VAL A 127 -4.93 1.98 3.01
N SER A 128 -5.11 1.50 1.79
CA SER A 128 -5.10 2.30 0.56
C SER A 128 -6.20 3.36 0.54
N ILE A 129 -7.41 3.04 1.00
CA ILE A 129 -8.50 4.02 1.18
C ILE A 129 -8.09 5.09 2.21
N GLY A 130 -7.53 4.68 3.35
CA GLY A 130 -7.03 5.60 4.38
C GLY A 130 -5.95 6.54 3.85
N PHE A 131 -5.00 6.02 3.08
CA PHE A 131 -3.94 6.78 2.43
C PHE A 131 -4.47 7.77 1.40
N ILE A 132 -5.40 7.36 0.54
CA ILE A 132 -6.05 8.26 -0.43
C ILE A 132 -6.76 9.40 0.30
N TYR A 133 -7.52 9.10 1.35
CA TYR A 133 -8.25 10.09 2.13
C TYR A 133 -7.30 11.10 2.81
N ALA A 134 -6.36 10.61 3.62
CA ALA A 134 -5.44 11.46 4.37
C ALA A 134 -4.51 12.27 3.46
N GLY A 135 -3.99 11.65 2.41
CA GLY A 135 -3.15 12.29 1.41
C GLY A 135 -3.89 13.37 0.62
N THR A 136 -5.13 13.10 0.19
CA THR A 136 -5.93 14.08 -0.56
C THR A 136 -6.27 15.30 0.29
N ILE A 137 -6.70 15.11 1.54
CA ILE A 137 -6.97 16.23 2.47
C ILE A 137 -5.71 17.06 2.68
N THR A 138 -4.57 16.41 2.90
CA THR A 138 -3.28 17.09 3.09
C THR A 138 -2.88 17.90 1.85
N LEU A 139 -3.08 17.35 0.65
CA LEU A 139 -2.81 18.07 -0.61
C LEU A 139 -3.75 19.27 -0.82
N ILE A 140 -5.04 19.13 -0.50
CA ILE A 140 -6.02 20.22 -0.59
C ILE A 140 -5.60 21.38 0.32
N ARG A 141 -5.25 21.09 1.58
CA ARG A 141 -4.78 22.12 2.52
C ARG A 141 -3.46 22.75 2.09
N ASN A 142 -2.49 21.96 1.66
CA ASN A 142 -1.20 22.46 1.19
C ASN A 142 -1.38 23.43 0.01
N HIS A 143 -2.34 23.17 -0.89
CA HIS A 143 -2.64 24.08 -2.00
C HIS A 143 -3.26 25.40 -1.53
N GLN A 144 -3.93 25.42 -0.38
CA GLN A 144 -4.42 26.63 0.28
C GLN A 144 -3.33 27.33 1.13
N ASN A 145 -2.07 26.90 1.04
CA ASN A 145 -0.95 27.32 1.90
C ASN A 145 -1.17 27.04 3.40
N ARG A 146 -2.10 26.14 3.75
CA ARG A 146 -2.42 25.72 5.12
C ARG A 146 -1.71 24.42 5.47
N PHE A 147 -0.39 24.48 5.65
CA PHE A 147 0.44 23.31 5.93
C PHE A 147 0.22 22.80 7.37
N PHE A 148 0.10 21.48 7.56
CA PHE A 148 0.07 20.94 8.92
C PHE A 148 1.44 21.06 9.60
N HIS A 149 1.42 21.42 10.87
CA HIS A 149 2.58 21.38 11.74
C HIS A 149 2.63 20.02 12.45
N PHE A 150 3.32 19.06 11.83
CA PHE A 150 3.51 17.73 12.43
C PHE A 150 4.56 17.80 13.54
N GLY A 151 4.10 17.87 14.79
CA GLY A 151 4.97 17.75 15.96
C GLY A 151 5.63 16.38 16.06
N ARG A 152 6.74 16.28 16.81
CA ARG A 152 7.45 14.99 17.01
C ARG A 152 6.54 13.89 17.55
N GLY A 153 5.62 14.22 18.45
CA GLY A 153 4.64 13.27 18.99
C GLY A 153 3.71 12.70 17.92
N PHE A 154 3.22 13.55 17.01
CA PHE A 154 2.40 13.09 15.88
C PHE A 154 3.17 12.10 15.01
N ILE A 155 4.40 12.44 14.62
CA ILE A 155 5.23 11.57 13.77
C ILE A 155 5.50 10.24 14.46
N LEU A 156 5.87 10.24 15.75
CA LEU A 156 6.15 9.00 16.48
C LEU A 156 4.91 8.10 16.60
N LEU A 157 3.73 8.68 16.85
CA LEU A 157 2.49 7.92 16.97
C LEU A 157 2.03 7.36 15.62
N GLU A 158 2.16 8.12 14.52
CA GLU A 158 1.88 7.64 13.16
C GLU A 158 2.85 6.53 12.75
N LEU A 159 4.15 6.68 13.04
CA LEU A 159 5.14 5.63 12.77
C LEU A 159 4.86 4.37 13.58
N PHE A 160 4.41 4.51 14.83
CA PHE A 160 4.01 3.37 15.65
C PHE A 160 2.75 2.69 15.11
N ALA A 161 1.74 3.46 14.69
CA ALA A 161 0.54 2.94 14.03
C ALA A 161 0.88 2.18 12.75
N ALA A 162 1.74 2.75 11.90
CA ALA A 162 2.25 2.09 10.69
C ALA A 162 3.01 0.82 11.02
N LEU A 163 3.86 0.83 12.06
CA LEU A 163 4.59 -0.36 12.50
C LEU A 163 3.64 -1.48 12.93
N LEU A 164 2.56 -1.19 13.68
CA LEU A 164 1.57 -2.19 14.06
C LEU A 164 0.90 -2.84 12.83
N ILE A 165 0.56 -2.03 11.82
CA ILE A 165 0.00 -2.53 10.55
C ILE A 165 1.03 -3.42 9.84
N ILE A 166 2.28 -2.97 9.69
CA ILE A 166 3.34 -3.75 9.02
C ILE A 166 3.57 -5.08 9.73
N VAL A 167 3.73 -5.06 11.05
CA VAL A 167 3.92 -6.28 11.86
C VAL A 167 2.72 -7.23 11.70
N SER A 168 1.50 -6.70 11.57
CA SER A 168 0.32 -7.53 11.34
C SER A 168 0.38 -8.33 10.03
N PHE A 169 1.04 -7.80 8.99
CA PHE A 169 1.26 -8.50 7.71
C PHE A 169 2.50 -9.41 7.72
N VAL A 170 3.55 -9.03 8.45
CA VAL A 170 4.82 -9.79 8.50
C VAL A 170 4.70 -11.06 9.35
N ILE A 171 3.91 -11.06 10.43
CA ILE A 171 3.70 -12.25 11.26
C ILE A 171 3.22 -13.47 10.46
N PRO A 172 2.11 -13.40 9.70
CA PRO A 172 1.72 -14.52 8.83
C PRO A 172 2.72 -14.71 7.69
N GLY A 173 3.44 -13.66 7.29
CA GLY A 173 4.51 -13.64 6.30
C GLY A 173 5.57 -14.73 6.45
N SER A 174 5.90 -15.12 7.68
CA SER A 174 6.88 -16.19 7.94
C SER A 174 6.47 -17.55 7.36
N SER A 175 5.17 -17.79 7.18
CA SER A 175 4.66 -19.03 6.57
C SER A 175 5.14 -19.25 5.13
N VAL A 176 5.45 -18.17 4.40
CA VAL A 176 6.05 -18.26 3.05
C VAL A 176 7.46 -18.81 3.10
N LEU A 177 8.23 -18.47 4.13
CA LEU A 177 9.58 -18.99 4.33
C LEU A 177 9.56 -20.46 4.78
N GLU A 178 8.54 -20.83 5.55
CA GLU A 178 8.35 -22.17 6.10
C GLU A 178 7.59 -23.12 5.16
N GLN A 179 7.11 -22.63 4.01
CA GLN A 179 6.24 -23.37 3.07
C GLN A 179 4.99 -23.95 3.73
N SER A 180 4.45 -23.24 4.72
CA SER A 180 3.26 -23.63 5.48
C SER A 180 2.02 -22.85 5.02
N LEU A 181 0.84 -23.33 5.40
CA LEU A 181 -0.39 -22.57 5.17
C LEU A 181 -0.36 -21.29 6.02
N PRO A 182 -0.89 -20.16 5.50
CA PRO A 182 -0.98 -18.93 6.27
C PRO A 182 -1.69 -19.18 7.59
N SER A 183 -1.07 -18.71 8.68
CA SER A 183 -1.67 -18.71 10.00
C SER A 183 -2.80 -17.68 10.09
N HIS A 184 -3.46 -17.60 11.24
CA HIS A 184 -4.51 -16.62 11.47
C HIS A 184 -3.97 -15.17 11.36
N PHE A 185 -4.67 -14.31 10.61
CA PHE A 185 -4.32 -12.89 10.47
C PHE A 185 -4.51 -12.13 11.80
N PRO A 186 -3.48 -11.48 12.37
CA PRO A 186 -3.57 -10.79 13.68
C PRO A 186 -4.37 -9.49 13.59
N TRP A 187 -5.70 -9.62 13.45
CA TRP A 187 -6.65 -8.51 13.28
C TRP A 187 -6.57 -7.46 14.38
N TYR A 188 -6.24 -7.86 15.60
CA TYR A 188 -6.10 -6.93 16.73
C TYR A 188 -4.96 -5.94 16.49
N LEU A 189 -3.79 -6.39 16.02
CA LEU A 189 -2.68 -5.49 15.68
C LEU A 189 -3.04 -4.58 14.52
N PHE A 190 -3.63 -5.15 13.47
CA PHE A 190 -4.03 -4.41 12.29
C PHE A 190 -5.04 -3.31 12.61
N LEU A 191 -6.16 -3.66 13.29
CA LEU A 191 -7.21 -2.71 13.62
C LEU A 191 -6.73 -1.67 14.64
N THR A 192 -5.93 -2.05 15.64
CA THR A 192 -5.34 -1.08 16.57
C THR A 192 -4.46 -0.09 15.82
N GLY A 193 -3.55 -0.56 14.96
CA GLY A 193 -2.70 0.32 14.15
C GLY A 193 -3.52 1.23 13.24
N PHE A 194 -4.48 0.67 12.51
CA PHE A 194 -5.31 1.41 11.55
C PHE A 194 -6.19 2.48 12.22
N LEU A 195 -6.93 2.11 13.28
CA LEU A 195 -7.78 3.05 14.02
C LEU A 195 -6.95 4.11 14.74
N MET A 196 -5.78 3.74 15.26
CA MET A 196 -4.86 4.69 15.88
C MET A 196 -4.37 5.72 14.86
N GLY A 197 -3.87 5.29 13.70
CA GLY A 197 -3.43 6.20 12.63
C GLY A 197 -4.53 7.15 12.17
N ILE A 198 -5.73 6.63 11.88
CA ILE A 198 -6.88 7.49 11.53
C ILE A 198 -7.19 8.48 12.65
N GLY A 199 -7.25 8.02 13.90
CA GLY A 199 -7.56 8.88 15.05
C GLY A 199 -6.54 10.01 15.24
N ILE A 200 -5.25 9.72 15.09
CA ILE A 200 -4.16 10.70 15.20
C ILE A 200 -4.25 11.73 14.08
N PHE A 201 -4.44 11.28 12.83
CA PHE A 201 -4.61 12.16 11.69
C PHE A 201 -5.83 13.08 11.85
N LEU A 202 -6.98 12.53 12.23
CA LEU A 202 -8.21 13.31 12.43
C LEU A 202 -8.07 14.31 13.58
N TYR A 203 -7.41 13.93 14.68
CA TYR A 203 -7.12 14.84 15.79
C TYR A 203 -6.24 16.01 15.33
N CYS A 204 -5.18 15.73 14.58
CA CYS A 204 -4.31 16.76 14.00
C CYS A 204 -5.08 17.67 13.04
N PHE A 205 -5.93 17.08 12.19
CA PHE A 205 -6.78 17.80 11.25
C PHE A 205 -7.75 18.76 11.96
N TYR A 206 -8.43 18.29 12.99
CA TYR A 206 -9.38 19.09 13.77
C TYR A 206 -8.68 20.22 14.54
N ARG A 207 -7.55 19.91 15.19
CA ARG A 207 -6.76 20.92 15.91
C ARG A 207 -6.26 22.02 14.97
N SER A 208 -5.76 21.64 13.80
CA SER A 208 -5.29 22.59 12.79
C SER A 208 -6.40 23.44 12.17
N ASN A 209 -7.67 23.07 12.29
CA ASN A 209 -8.80 23.90 11.88
C ASN A 209 -9.23 24.90 12.96
N ASN A 210 -9.00 24.59 14.23
CA ASN A 210 -9.41 25.45 15.35
C ASN A 210 -8.34 26.46 15.76
N GLU A 211 -7.09 26.24 15.36
CA GLU A 211 -5.97 27.19 15.54
C GLU A 211 -5.92 28.27 14.42
N GLU A 212 -6.84 28.22 13.44
CA GLU A 212 -7.04 29.21 12.36
C GLU A 212 -8.22 30.14 12.66
#